data_AF-A0A645BB41-F1
#
_entry.id   AF-A0A645BB41-F1
#
_cell.length_a   1.000
_cell.length_b   1.000
_cell.length_c   1.000
_cell.angle_alpha   90.00
_cell.angle_beta   90.00
_cell.angle_gamma   90.00
#
_symmetry.space_group_name_H-M   'P 1'
#
loop_
_entity.id
_entity.type
_entity.pdbx_description
1 polymer ?
#
loop_
_entity_poly.entity_id
_entity_poly.type
_entity_poly.pdbx_seq_one_letter_code
_entity_poly.pdbx_strand_id
1 'polypeptide(L)'
;MTQEEVASVIHYCKESGITYKTRLAELGIPEWRFYSSKARYAKAQPGECAGEFIQLASGGPLVPMPSFAGRNSRPSKAKKDGHPSREMSVELRTPTGTLIHIRGEMNESFLAAIIQSSSGHV
;
A
#
# COMPACT_ATOMS: atom_id res chain seq x y z
N MET A 1 -5.26 2.04 -27.27
CA MET A 1 -4.28 1.14 -26.68
C MET A 1 -5.11 0.27 -25.81
N THR A 2 -5.28 -0.96 -26.22
CA THR A 2 -6.08 -1.94 -25.52
C THR A 2 -5.30 -2.47 -24.32
N GLN A 3 -5.99 -3.17 -23.43
CA GLN A 3 -5.38 -3.79 -22.26
C GLN A 3 -4.33 -4.85 -22.66
N GLU A 4 -4.62 -5.60 -23.73
CA GLU A 4 -3.74 -6.65 -24.27
C GLU A 4 -2.43 -6.06 -24.81
N GLU A 5 -2.51 -4.94 -25.53
CA GLU A 5 -1.33 -4.23 -26.03
C GLU A 5 -0.45 -3.73 -24.86
N VAL A 6 -1.06 -3.19 -23.81
CA VAL A 6 -0.34 -2.75 -22.60
C VAL A 6 0.37 -3.93 -21.95
N ALA A 7 -0.33 -5.06 -21.78
CA ALA A 7 0.21 -6.26 -21.15
C ALA A 7 1.37 -6.86 -21.95
N SER A 8 1.24 -6.91 -23.28
CA SER A 8 2.29 -7.38 -24.18
C SER A 8 3.56 -6.52 -24.09
N VAL A 9 3.42 -5.19 -24.06
CA VAL A 9 4.56 -4.28 -23.88
C VAL A 9 5.22 -4.47 -22.50
N ILE A 10 4.42 -4.67 -21.44
CA ILE A 10 4.96 -4.93 -20.09
C ILE A 10 5.72 -6.25 -20.04
N HIS A 11 5.17 -7.30 -20.64
CA HIS A 11 5.78 -8.63 -20.67
C HIS A 11 7.09 -8.62 -21.45
N TYR A 12 7.10 -8.01 -22.64
CA TYR A 12 8.27 -7.92 -23.48
C TYR A 12 9.43 -7.16 -22.82
N CYS A 13 9.16 -6.04 -22.14
CA CYS A 13 10.20 -5.31 -21.43
C CYS A 13 10.74 -6.10 -20.22
N LYS A 14 9.91 -6.94 -19.59
CA LYS A 14 10.31 -7.81 -18.49
C LYS A 14 11.21 -8.96 -18.95
N GLU A 15 10.88 -9.57 -20.09
CA GLU A 15 11.62 -10.71 -20.65
C GLU A 15 12.92 -10.28 -21.35
N SER A 16 12.86 -9.20 -22.12
CA SER A 16 14.01 -8.70 -22.90
C SER A 16 14.93 -7.77 -22.10
N GLY A 17 14.53 -7.36 -20.88
CA GLY A 17 15.32 -6.45 -20.03
C GLY A 17 15.51 -5.03 -20.58
N ILE A 18 14.76 -4.67 -21.62
CA ILE A 18 14.84 -3.36 -22.26
C ILE A 18 13.92 -2.34 -21.57
N THR A 19 14.26 -1.06 -21.70
CA THR A 19 13.42 0.01 -21.12
C THR A 19 12.12 0.17 -21.89
N TYR A 20 11.05 0.55 -21.16
CA TYR A 20 9.75 0.86 -21.77
C TYR A 20 9.86 1.92 -22.87
N LYS A 21 10.76 2.89 -22.72
CA LYS A 21 10.95 3.96 -23.71
C LYS A 21 11.43 3.42 -25.05
N THR A 22 12.44 2.55 -25.03
CA THR A 22 12.99 1.93 -26.24
C THR A 22 11.91 1.14 -26.98
N ARG A 23 11.15 0.31 -26.24
CA ARG A 23 10.08 -0.50 -26.83
C ARG A 23 8.94 0.34 -27.39
N LEU A 24 8.56 1.42 -26.71
CA LEU A 24 7.52 2.33 -27.17
C LEU A 24 7.94 3.11 -28.42
N ALA A 25 9.22 3.47 -28.52
CA ALA A 25 9.79 4.10 -29.71
C ALA A 25 9.77 3.15 -30.92
N GLU A 26 10.13 1.87 -30.74
CA GLU A 26 10.04 0.84 -31.79
C GLU A 26 8.61 0.64 -32.29
N LEU A 27 7.63 0.66 -31.38
CA LEU A 27 6.22 0.48 -31.72
C LEU A 27 5.54 1.77 -32.22
N GLY A 28 6.26 2.90 -32.26
CA GLY A 28 5.71 4.20 -32.62
C GLY A 28 4.61 4.69 -31.65
N ILE A 29 4.58 4.19 -30.42
CA ILE A 29 3.57 4.52 -29.42
C ILE A 29 4.06 5.71 -28.59
N PRO A 30 3.31 6.83 -28.53
CA PRO A 30 3.66 7.94 -27.66
C PRO A 30 3.64 7.53 -26.17
N GLU A 31 4.68 7.90 -25.42
CA GLU A 31 4.82 7.53 -24.01
C GLU A 31 3.58 7.88 -23.16
N TRP A 32 3.01 9.07 -23.38
CA TRP A 32 1.81 9.54 -22.65
C TRP A 32 0.62 8.59 -22.83
N ARG A 33 0.46 8.05 -24.04
CA ARG A 33 -0.63 7.15 -24.41
C ARG A 33 -0.47 5.82 -23.71
N PHE A 34 0.77 5.34 -23.58
CA PHE A 34 1.08 4.13 -22.83
C PHE A 34 0.83 4.29 -21.33
N TYR A 35 1.36 5.34 -20.70
CA TYR A 35 1.17 5.55 -19.26
C TYR A 35 -0.28 5.86 -18.90
N SER A 36 -1.01 6.60 -19.75
CA SER A 36 -2.44 6.85 -19.55
C SER A 36 -3.26 5.56 -19.62
N SER A 37 -3.01 4.69 -20.60
CA SER A 37 -3.68 3.39 -20.70
C SER A 37 -3.28 2.45 -19.56
N LYS A 38 -1.99 2.38 -19.21
CA LYS A 38 -1.49 1.58 -18.07
C LYS A 38 -2.16 1.98 -16.76
N ALA A 39 -2.29 3.28 -16.49
CA ALA A 39 -2.98 3.79 -15.31
C ALA A 39 -4.48 3.48 -15.31
N ARG A 40 -5.13 3.54 -16.48
CA ARG A 40 -6.55 3.22 -16.64
C ARG A 40 -6.84 1.73 -16.38
N TYR A 41 -6.00 0.83 -16.89
CA TYR A 41 -6.18 -0.61 -16.71
C TYR A 41 -5.71 -1.13 -15.35
N ALA A 42 -4.77 -0.45 -14.70
CA ALA A 42 -4.43 -0.73 -13.30
C ALA A 42 -5.63 -0.49 -12.36
N LYS A 43 -6.50 0.48 -12.66
CA LYS A 43 -7.72 0.76 -11.89
C LYS A 43 -8.91 -0.13 -12.27
N ALA A 44 -8.86 -0.75 -13.45
CA ALA A 44 -9.95 -1.57 -13.99
C ALA A 44 -9.83 -3.05 -13.62
N GLN A 45 -8.73 -3.47 -12.98
CA GLN A 45 -8.64 -4.77 -12.30
C GLN A 45 -9.50 -4.70 -11.03
N PRO A 46 -10.68 -5.34 -10.97
CA PRO A 46 -11.55 -5.31 -9.80
C PRO A 46 -11.14 -6.39 -8.78
N GLY A 47 -9.84 -6.54 -8.51
CA GLY A 47 -9.33 -7.74 -7.85
C GLY A 47 -8.15 -7.61 -6.89
N GLU A 48 -7.50 -6.47 -6.71
CA GLU A 48 -6.28 -6.44 -5.86
C GLU A 48 -6.00 -5.08 -5.19
N CYS A 49 -7.02 -4.24 -5.01
CA CYS A 49 -6.89 -2.96 -4.32
C CYS A 49 -8.08 -2.61 -3.42
N ALA A 50 -8.77 -3.63 -2.92
CA ALA A 50 -9.74 -3.49 -1.85
C ALA A 50 -9.45 -4.56 -0.79
N GLY A 51 -8.42 -4.31 0.03
CA GLY A 51 -8.16 -5.05 1.26
C GLY A 51 -8.18 -6.56 1.13
N GLU A 52 -7.18 -7.14 0.44
CA GLU A 52 -6.91 -8.56 0.66
C GLU A 52 -6.41 -8.70 2.10
N PHE A 53 -7.25 -9.26 2.97
CA PHE A 53 -6.85 -9.59 4.32
C PHE A 53 -5.73 -10.63 4.23
N ILE A 54 -4.57 -10.30 4.80
CA ILE A 54 -3.51 -11.29 4.98
C ILE A 54 -4.06 -12.38 5.90
N GLN A 55 -4.35 -13.55 5.33
CA GLN A 55 -4.73 -14.71 6.11
C GLN A 55 -3.45 -15.22 6.82
N LEU A 56 -3.27 -14.81 8.07
CA LEU A 56 -2.23 -15.37 8.93
C LEU A 56 -2.57 -16.84 9.19
N ALA A 57 -1.99 -17.75 8.42
CA ALA A 57 -2.04 -19.16 8.74
C ALA A 57 -1.40 -19.35 10.13
N SER A 58 -2.17 -19.93 11.06
CA SER A 58 -1.74 -20.19 12.43
C SER A 58 -0.46 -21.05 12.43
N GLY A 59 0.66 -20.48 12.88
CA GLY A 59 1.85 -21.23 13.30
C GLY A 59 2.99 -21.43 12.31
N GLY A 60 3.11 -20.66 11.22
CA GLY A 60 4.25 -20.73 10.30
C GLY A 60 5.35 -19.66 10.56
N PRO A 61 6.65 -19.93 10.28
CA PRO A 61 7.71 -18.92 10.37
C PRO A 61 7.46 -17.77 9.40
N LEU A 62 7.56 -16.53 9.88
CA LEU A 62 7.40 -15.31 9.10
C LEU A 62 8.55 -15.18 8.08
N VAL A 63 8.29 -15.52 6.82
CA VAL A 63 9.23 -15.25 5.73
C VAL A 63 9.01 -13.82 5.24
N PRO A 64 10.03 -12.94 5.21
CA PRO A 64 9.91 -11.61 4.62
C PRO A 64 9.61 -11.75 3.13
N MET A 65 8.42 -11.34 2.70
CA MET A 65 8.08 -11.26 1.28
C MET A 65 8.94 -10.18 0.60
N PRO A 66 9.60 -10.49 -0.53
CA PRO A 66 10.39 -9.48 -1.26
C PRO A 66 9.43 -8.45 -1.87
N SER A 67 9.63 -7.19 -1.50
CA SER A 67 8.85 -6.06 -1.99
C SER A 67 9.07 -5.87 -3.50
N PHE A 68 8.04 -6.14 -4.32
CA PHE A 68 8.06 -5.88 -5.77
C PHE A 68 7.50 -4.50 -6.16
N ALA A 69 7.38 -3.58 -5.20
CA ALA A 69 6.95 -2.22 -5.48
C ALA A 69 8.13 -1.36 -5.96
N GLY A 70 8.24 -1.21 -7.28
CA GLY A 70 9.14 -0.26 -7.92
C GLY A 70 8.90 1.16 -7.38
N ARG A 71 9.91 1.71 -6.71
CA ARG A 71 9.90 3.05 -6.12
C ARG A 71 9.90 4.12 -7.21
N ASN A 72 8.72 4.56 -7.64
CA ASN A 72 8.53 5.87 -8.27
C ASN A 72 7.67 6.75 -7.36
N SER A 73 8.20 7.12 -6.20
CA SER A 73 7.68 8.25 -5.43
C SER A 73 8.70 9.39 -5.46
N ARG A 74 8.31 10.48 -6.14
CA ARG A 74 8.97 11.79 -6.01
C ARG A 74 9.01 12.16 -4.53
N PRO A 75 10.11 12.70 -4.00
CA PRO A 75 10.14 13.14 -2.61
C PRO A 75 9.28 14.40 -2.48
N SER A 76 8.09 14.24 -1.90
CA SER A 76 7.35 15.36 -1.32
C SER A 76 8.20 15.94 -0.20
N LYS A 77 8.60 17.20 -0.37
CA LYS A 77 9.29 18.01 0.62
C LYS A 77 8.33 18.28 1.79
N ALA A 78 8.18 17.33 2.70
CA ALA A 78 7.52 17.55 3.97
C ALA A 78 8.58 18.07 4.95
N LYS A 79 8.62 19.40 5.08
CA LYS A 79 9.21 20.04 6.24
C LYS A 79 8.31 19.80 7.44
N LYS A 80 8.98 19.59 8.58
CA LYS A 80 8.54 19.78 9.97
C LYS A 80 7.97 18.53 10.64
N ASP A 81 8.82 17.99 11.49
CA ASP A 81 8.53 17.13 12.63
C ASP A 81 7.19 17.48 13.28
N GLY A 82 6.32 16.48 13.32
CA GLY A 82 5.00 16.56 13.89
C GLY A 82 4.24 15.35 13.37
N HIS A 83 4.17 14.28 14.16
CA HIS A 83 3.28 13.16 13.85
C HIS A 83 1.89 13.74 13.55
N PRO A 84 1.33 13.54 12.36
CA PRO A 84 0.02 14.08 12.04
C PRO A 84 -1.02 13.33 12.88
N SER A 85 -1.80 14.10 13.64
CA SER A 85 -2.98 13.58 14.33
C SER A 85 -3.93 13.03 13.28
N ARG A 86 -4.41 11.81 13.48
CA ARG A 86 -5.30 11.13 12.55
C ARG A 86 -6.54 10.65 13.30
N GLU A 87 -7.71 10.85 12.69
CA GLU A 87 -8.96 10.27 13.15
C GLU A 87 -8.83 8.74 13.22
N MET A 88 -9.03 8.19 14.41
CA MET A 88 -8.91 6.76 14.72
C MET A 88 -10.01 6.31 15.68
N SER A 89 -10.26 5.00 15.71
CA SER A 89 -11.11 4.34 16.70
C SER A 89 -10.33 3.22 17.37
N VAL A 90 -10.34 3.18 18.71
CA VAL A 90 -9.64 2.20 19.53
C VAL A 90 -10.66 1.47 20.40
N GLU A 91 -10.64 0.14 20.36
CA GLU A 91 -11.46 -0.72 21.21
C GLU A 91 -10.59 -1.41 22.26
N LEU A 92 -11.05 -1.39 23.50
CA LEU A 92 -10.35 -1.93 24.67
C LEU A 92 -11.31 -2.85 25.43
N ARG A 93 -10.78 -3.96 25.94
CA ARG A 93 -11.52 -4.88 26.80
C ARG A 93 -10.92 -4.85 28.20
N THR A 94 -11.72 -4.52 29.20
CA THR A 94 -11.28 -4.58 30.61
C THR A 94 -11.24 -6.03 31.09
N PRO A 95 -10.50 -6.34 32.18
CA PRO A 95 -10.52 -7.66 32.81
C PRO A 95 -11.93 -8.10 33.27
N THR A 96 -12.80 -7.13 33.63
CA THR A 96 -14.21 -7.37 33.99
C THR A 96 -15.09 -7.72 32.77
N GLY A 97 -14.53 -7.70 31.56
CA GLY A 97 -15.25 -8.01 30.31
C GLY A 97 -15.99 -6.83 29.69
N THR A 98 -15.87 -5.63 30.26
CA THR A 98 -16.47 -4.42 29.69
C THR A 98 -15.68 -3.98 28.45
N LEU A 99 -16.39 -3.66 27.37
CA LEU A 99 -15.80 -3.09 26.16
C LEU A 99 -15.86 -1.55 26.22
N ILE A 100 -14.74 -0.91 25.90
CA ILE A 100 -14.60 0.54 25.83
C ILE A 100 -14.20 0.89 24.40
N HIS A 101 -14.91 1.83 23.79
CA HIS A 101 -14.62 2.33 22.45
C HIS A 101 -14.30 3.83 22.52
N ILE A 102 -13.10 4.20 22.07
CA ILE A 102 -12.58 5.57 22.02
C ILE A 102 -12.45 5.98 20.55
N ARG A 103 -13.06 7.09 20.15
CA ARG A 103 -12.96 7.63 18.79
C ARG A 103 -12.55 9.10 18.82
N GLY A 104 -11.68 9.48 17.88
CA GLY A 104 -11.30 10.86 17.64
C GLY A 104 -9.92 10.95 17.01
N GLU A 105 -9.42 12.18 16.88
CA GLU A 105 -8.06 12.41 16.40
C GLU A 105 -7.01 12.00 17.46
N MET A 106 -6.12 11.10 17.07
CA MET A 106 -5.07 10.57 17.96
C MET A 106 -3.70 10.69 17.30
N ASN A 107 -2.70 10.96 18.12
CA ASN A 107 -1.28 10.95 17.77
C ASN A 107 -0.60 9.68 18.31
N GLU A 108 0.62 9.38 17.83
CA GLU A 108 1.39 8.21 18.30
C GLU A 108 1.61 8.22 19.82
N SER A 109 1.92 9.38 20.41
CA SER A 109 2.09 9.54 21.86
C SER A 109 0.82 9.17 22.64
N PHE A 110 -0.35 9.52 22.10
CA PHE A 110 -1.63 9.21 22.70
C PHE A 110 -1.94 7.71 22.62
N LEU A 111 -1.65 7.08 21.48
CA LEU A 111 -1.80 5.64 21.30
C LEU A 111 -0.85 4.85 22.23
N ALA A 112 0.40 5.28 22.34
CA ALA A 112 1.39 4.70 23.24
C ALA A 112 0.94 4.79 24.71
N ALA A 113 0.40 5.93 25.14
CA ALA A 113 -0.14 6.11 26.48
C ALA A 113 -1.31 5.17 26.79
N ILE A 114 -2.22 4.95 25.83
CA ILE A 114 -3.32 3.99 25.96
C ILE A 114 -2.78 2.57 26.15
N ILE A 115 -1.81 2.15 25.32
CA ILE A 115 -1.20 0.81 25.40
C ILE A 115 -0.46 0.61 26.73
N GLN A 116 0.32 1.61 27.16
CA GLN A 116 1.06 1.53 28.42
C GLN A 116 0.12 1.47 29.64
N SER A 117 -0.95 2.26 29.63
CA SER A 117 -1.93 2.26 30.72
C SER A 117 -2.76 0.98 30.77
N SER A 118 -3.02 0.35 29.62
CA SER A 118 -3.78 -0.90 29.55
C SER A 118 -2.95 -2.16 29.79
N SER A 119 -1.62 -2.11 29.63
CA SER A 119 -0.72 -3.24 29.85
C SER A 119 -0.24 -3.39 31.31
N GLY A 120 -0.58 -2.45 32.20
CA GLY A 120 -0.13 -2.40 33.60
C GLY A 120 -0.85 -3.32 34.59
N HIS A 121 -1.33 -4.49 34.18
CA HIS A 121 -1.90 -5.48 35.12
C HIS A 121 -1.40 -6.89 34.80
N VAL A 122 -0.37 -7.31 35.53
CA VAL A 122 -0.08 -8.71 35.86
C VAL A 122 0.02 -8.79 37.37
#